data_AF-A0A7K8XGI5-F1
#
_entry.id   AF-A0A7K8XGI5-F1
#
_cell.length_a   1.000
_cell.length_b   1.000
_cell.length_c   1.000
_cell.angle_alpha   90.00
_cell.angle_beta   90.00
_cell.angle_gamma   90.00
#
_symmetry.space_group_name_H-M   'P 1'
#
loop_
_entity.id
_entity.type
_entity.pdbx_description
1 polymer ?
#
loop_
_entity_poly.entity_id
_entity_poly.type
_entity_poly.pdbx_seq_one_letter_code
_entity_poly.pdbx_strand_id
1 'polypeptide(L)' 'PRHKCGNQNSCSQNYFAFKITSGAANVVGPSICFNDRILMSSVKNNIGRGLNIALVNGSNGQLLKTDTFDMYSG' A
#
# COMPACT_ATOMS: atom_id res chain seq x y z
N PRO A 1 5.85 20.56 7.04
CA PRO A 1 5.41 20.21 5.66
C PRO A 1 4.93 18.75 5.62
N ARG A 2 3.85 18.44 4.89
CA ARG A 2 3.39 17.05 4.74
C ARG A 2 4.09 16.44 3.52
N HIS A 3 4.89 15.40 3.73
CA HIS A 3 5.52 14.65 2.64
C HIS A 3 4.59 13.56 2.11
N LYS A 4 4.82 13.11 0.86
CA LYS A 4 4.02 12.06 0.21
C LYS A 4 3.91 10.81 1.09
N CYS A 5 2.71 10.24 1.17
CA CYS A 5 2.38 9.10 2.03
C CYS A 5 2.63 9.33 3.54
N GLY A 6 2.83 10.59 3.96
CA GLY A 6 3.16 10.92 5.35
C GLY A 6 4.54 10.42 5.78
N ASN A 7 5.50 10.35 4.84
CA ASN A 7 6.89 10.03 5.15
C ASN A 7 7.55 11.15 5.98
N GLN A 8 8.59 10.80 6.73
CA GLN A 8 9.33 11.78 7.55
C GLN A 8 10.11 12.79 6.69
N ASN A 9 10.61 12.33 5.53
CA ASN A 9 11.40 13.12 4.60
C ASN A 9 10.84 12.99 3.18
N SER A 10 11.14 13.97 2.32
CA SER A 10 10.85 13.89 0.89
C SER A 10 11.79 12.91 0.18
N CYS A 11 11.27 12.18 -0.81
CA CYS A 11 12.10 11.44 -1.75
C CYS A 11 12.78 12.40 -2.75
N SER A 12 13.95 12.03 -3.26
CA SER A 12 14.65 12.75 -4.33
C SER A 12 13.88 12.68 -5.66
N GLN A 13 14.31 13.49 -6.63
CA GLN A 13 13.78 13.45 -7.98
C GLN A 13 13.99 12.05 -8.59
N ASN A 14 12.98 11.55 -9.30
CA ASN A 14 12.93 10.21 -9.91
C ASN A 14 12.77 9.01 -8.94
N TYR A 15 12.45 9.25 -7.67
CA TYR A 15 12.07 8.19 -6.73
C TYR A 15 10.57 8.25 -6.41
N PHE A 16 9.95 7.08 -6.26
CA PHE A 16 8.59 6.97 -5.75
C PHE A 16 8.59 6.84 -4.23
N ALA A 17 7.79 7.69 -3.57
CA ALA A 17 7.51 7.53 -2.15
C ALA A 17 6.51 6.40 -1.94
N PHE A 18 6.69 5.57 -0.92
CA PHE A 18 5.69 4.60 -0.50
C PHE A 18 5.70 4.45 1.02
N LYS A 19 4.59 3.97 1.57
CA LYS A 19 4.45 3.59 2.97
C LYS A 19 3.55 2.36 3.05
N ILE A 20 4.05 1.31 3.69
CA ILE A 20 3.34 0.05 3.88
C ILE A 20 3.19 -0.14 5.39
N THR A 21 1.97 -0.42 5.83
CA THR A 21 1.65 -0.69 7.23
C THR A 21 0.91 -2.02 7.28
N SER A 22 1.38 -2.95 8.12
CA SER A 22 0.67 -4.21 8.35
C SER A 22 -0.65 -3.97 9.07
N GLY A 23 -1.52 -4.97 9.07
CA GLY A 23 -2.68 -4.98 9.96
C GLY A 23 -2.27 -5.11 11.43
N ALA A 24 -3.23 -4.86 12.33
CA ALA A 24 -3.11 -5.11 13.76
C ALA A 24 -4.14 -6.18 14.14
N ALA A 25 -3.65 -7.36 14.51
CA ALA A 25 -4.44 -8.57 14.71
C ALA A 25 -5.39 -8.81 13.52
N ASN A 26 -6.68 -8.97 13.78
CA ASN A 26 -7.75 -9.13 12.80
C ASN A 26 -8.75 -7.96 12.78
N VAL A 27 -8.47 -6.88 13.54
CA VAL A 27 -9.40 -5.75 13.74
C VAL A 27 -9.06 -4.54 12.89
N VAL A 28 -7.77 -4.29 12.67
CA VAL A 28 -7.29 -3.20 11.81
C VAL A 28 -6.58 -3.81 10.63
N GLY A 29 -7.07 -3.51 9.43
CA GLY A 29 -6.48 -4.01 8.20
C GLY A 29 -5.21 -3.26 7.78
N PRO A 30 -4.39 -3.85 6.89
CA PRO A 30 -3.18 -3.20 6.39
C PRO A 30 -3.50 -1.97 5.54
N SER A 31 -2.48 -1.15 5.28
CA SER A 31 -2.54 -0.06 4.31
C SER A 31 -1.28 0.01 3.45
N ILE A 32 -1.47 0.28 2.16
CA ILE A 32 -0.40 0.51 1.18
C ILE A 32 -0.65 1.85 0.51
N CYS A 33 0.26 2.80 0.74
CA CYS A 33 0.32 4.07 0.04
C CYS A 33 1.50 4.07 -0.94
N PHE A 34 1.26 4.53 -2.16
CA PHE A 34 2.27 4.69 -3.19
C PHE A 34 2.10 6.04 -3.90
N ASN A 35 3.16 6.84 -3.90
CA ASN A 35 3.25 8.17 -4.49
C ASN A 35 2.06 9.08 -4.10
N ASP A 36 1.74 9.11 -2.80
CA ASP A 36 0.61 9.84 -2.18
C ASP A 36 -0.79 9.34 -2.54
N ARG A 37 -0.88 8.15 -3.17
CA ARG A 37 -2.15 7.47 -3.46
C ARG A 37 -2.28 6.25 -2.57
N ILE A 38 -3.41 6.12 -1.87
CA ILE A 38 -3.75 4.91 -1.13
C ILE A 38 -4.20 3.84 -2.14
N LEU A 39 -3.38 2.80 -2.30
CA LEU A 39 -3.66 1.68 -3.20
C LEU A 39 -4.53 0.63 -2.51
N MET A 40 -4.20 0.28 -1.27
CA MET A 40 -4.95 -0.69 -0.46
C MET A 40 -5.20 -0.16 0.95
N SER A 41 -6.42 -0.28 1.46
CA SER A 41 -6.77 0.04 2.85
C SER A 41 -8.14 -0.50 3.24
N SER A 42 -8.42 -0.57 4.55
CA SER A 42 -9.77 -0.90 5.05
C SER A 42 -10.85 0.05 4.52
N VAL A 43 -10.56 1.34 4.38
CA VAL A 43 -11.50 2.33 3.85
C VAL A 43 -11.82 2.06 2.37
N LYS A 44 -10.88 1.52 1.60
CA LYS A 44 -11.08 1.13 0.20
C LYS A 44 -11.74 -0.25 0.04
N ASN A 45 -11.93 -0.98 1.14
CA ASN A 45 -12.53 -2.32 1.16
C ASN A 45 -11.88 -3.31 0.16
N ASN A 46 -10.55 -3.23 -0.01
CA ASN A 46 -9.79 -4.04 -0.97
C ASN A 46 -8.59 -4.75 -0.34
N ILE A 47 -8.77 -5.19 0.90
CA ILE A 47 -7.78 -5.87 1.73
C ILE A 47 -8.43 -7.07 2.44
N GLY A 48 -7.61 -7.99 2.94
CA GLY A 48 -8.11 -9.13 3.71
C GLY A 48 -7.03 -9.83 4.53
N ARG A 49 -7.40 -10.97 5.11
CA ARG A 49 -6.48 -11.83 5.87
C ARG A 49 -5.38 -12.37 4.97
N GLY A 50 -4.18 -12.50 5.51
CA GLY A 50 -3.02 -13.03 4.79
C GLY A 50 -2.25 -11.94 4.03
N LEU A 51 -1.81 -12.26 2.82
CA LEU A 51 -0.94 -11.39 2.02
C LEU A 51 -1.78 -10.45 1.16
N ASN A 52 -1.45 -9.17 1.22
CA ASN A 52 -2.09 -8.10 0.45
C ASN A 52 -1.05 -7.52 -0.49
N ILE A 53 -1.29 -7.58 -1.81
CA ILE A 53 -0.29 -7.29 -2.84
C ILE A 53 -0.81 -6.17 -3.75
N ALA A 54 0.02 -5.14 -3.96
CA ALA A 54 -0.20 -4.10 -4.97
C ALA A 54 0.95 -4.14 -5.99
N LEU A 55 0.61 -4.42 -7.26
CA LEU A 55 1.51 -4.42 -8.39
C LEU A 55 1.48 -3.06 -9.08
N VAL A 56 2.63 -2.43 -9.22
CA VAL A 56 2.81 -1.12 -9.87
C VAL A 56 3.83 -1.21 -10.99
N ASN A 57 3.68 -0.38 -12.02
CA ASN A 57 4.66 -0.20 -13.08
C ASN A 57 5.84 0.63 -12.55
N GLY A 58 7.06 0.07 -12.62
CA GLY A 58 8.27 0.70 -12.07
C GLY A 58 8.77 1.93 -12.84
N SER A 59 8.33 2.14 -14.09
CA SER A 59 8.78 3.28 -14.91
C SER A 59 7.89 4.52 -14.70
N ASN A 60 6.58 4.34 -14.63
CA ASN A 60 5.61 5.45 -14.54
C ASN A 60 4.83 5.49 -13.21
N GLY A 61 4.98 4.49 -12.35
CA GLY A 61 4.30 4.41 -11.06
C GLY A 61 2.80 4.10 -11.16
N GLN A 62 2.30 3.63 -12.32
CA GLN A 62 0.90 3.30 -12.51
C GLN A 62 0.53 2.01 -11.77
N LEU A 63 -0.60 1.99 -11.06
CA LEU A 63 -1.15 0.77 -10.48
C LEU A 63 -1.61 -0.18 -11.60
N LEU A 64 -1.13 -1.41 -11.56
CA LEU A 64 -1.47 -2.47 -12.51
C LEU A 64 -2.52 -3.42 -11.93
N LYS A 65 -2.32 -3.89 -10.69
CA LYS A 65 -3.24 -4.83 -10.04
C LYS A 65 -3.13 -4.73 -8.52
N THR A 66 -4.23 -5.00 -7.82
CA THR A 66 -4.22 -5.33 -6.38
C THR A 66 -4.86 -6.69 -6.19
N ASP A 67 -4.35 -7.49 -5.27
CA ASP A 67 -4.94 -8.79 -4.93
C ASP A 67 -4.67 -9.15 -3.48
N THR A 68 -5.47 -10.08 -2.94
CA THR A 68 -5.34 -10.57 -1.56
C THR A 68 -5.37 -12.09 -1.53
N PHE A 69 -4.44 -12.68 -0.79
CA PHE A 69 -4.29 -14.12 -0.68
C PHE A 69 -4.39 -14.53 0.79
N ASP A 70 -5.41 -15.32 1.11
CA ASP A 70 -5.59 -15.85 2.45
C ASP A 70 -4.58 -16.98 2.71
N MET A 71 -3.65 -16.75 3.64
CA MET A 71 -2.61 -17.73 3.97
C MET A 71 -2.98 -18.64 5.15
N TYR A 72 -4.18 -18.49 5.72
CA TYR A 72 -4.64 -19.33 6.83
C TYR A 72 -5.47 -20.53 6.34
N SER A 73 -6.33 -20.30 5.34
CA SER A 73 -7.23 -21.33 4.79
C SER A 73 -7.36 -21.24 3.27
N GLY A 74 -6.28 -20.82 2.61
CA GLY A 74 -6.23 -20.63 1.15
C GLY A 74 -6.15 -21.92 0.35
#